data_AF-I4D8Y9-F1
#
_entry.id   AF-I4D8Y9-F1
#
_cell.length_a   1.000
_cell.length_b   1.000
_cell.length_c   1.000
_cell.angle_alpha   90.00
_cell.angle_beta   90.00
_cell.angle_gamma   90.00
#
_symmetry.space_group_name_H-M   'P 1'
#
loop_
_entity.id
_entity.type
_entity.pdbx_description
1 polymer ?
#
loop_
_entity_poly.entity_id
_entity_poly.type
_entity_poly.pdbx_seq_one_letter_code
_entity_poly.pdbx_strand_id
1 'polypeptide(L)'
;MVRREVQSLQALYVAEGGIEWAKVHLQSDYGLSQGEVLFDTGQARISIHRLDGGYRVTSEGHSGLAVRKVEEILQKETGKWIIQSYQELHQ
;
A
#
# COMPACT_ATOMS: atom_id res chain seq x y z
N MET A 1 -14.36 23.08 0.60
CA MET A 1 -14.51 21.64 0.94
C MET A 1 -13.98 20.73 -0.14
N VAL A 2 -14.41 20.87 -1.41
CA VAL A 2 -14.04 20.00 -2.55
C VAL A 2 -12.54 19.67 -2.65
N ARG A 3 -11.64 20.66 -2.54
CA ARG A 3 -10.20 20.42 -2.69
C ARG A 3 -9.63 19.46 -1.64
N ARG A 4 -10.15 19.49 -0.41
CA ARG A 4 -9.69 18.61 0.68
C ARG A 4 -10.19 17.18 0.49
N GLU A 5 -11.42 17.01 0.01
CA GLU A 5 -11.97 15.69 -0.33
C GLU A 5 -11.23 15.05 -1.51
N VAL A 6 -10.95 15.83 -2.55
CA VAL A 6 -10.15 15.36 -3.69
C VAL A 6 -8.75 14.92 -3.25
N GLN A 7 -8.06 15.72 -2.44
CA GLN A 7 -6.73 15.36 -1.92
C GLN A 7 -6.79 14.11 -1.02
N SER A 8 -7.84 13.97 -0.20
CA SER A 8 -8.06 12.77 0.60
C SER A 8 -8.22 11.53 -0.27
N LEU A 9 -9.02 11.61 -1.34
CA LEU A 9 -9.22 10.49 -2.26
C LEU A 9 -7.94 10.16 -3.04
N GLN A 10 -7.22 11.18 -3.50
CA GLN A 10 -5.92 11.00 -4.17
C GLN A 10 -4.90 10.32 -3.25
N ALA A 11 -4.83 10.73 -1.98
CA ALA A 11 -3.96 10.08 -1.00
C ALA A 11 -4.32 8.59 -0.79
N LEU A 12 -5.62 8.24 -0.82
CA LEU A 12 -6.06 6.85 -0.74
C LEU A 12 -5.61 6.05 -1.97
N TYR A 13 -5.83 6.56 -3.18
CA TYR A 13 -5.38 5.90 -4.41
C TYR A 13 -3.86 5.75 -4.49
N VAL A 14 -3.12 6.73 -3.99
CA VAL A 14 -1.66 6.64 -3.86
C VAL A 14 -1.28 5.51 -2.89
N ALA A 15 -1.97 5.39 -1.75
CA ALA A 15 -1.74 4.32 -0.79
C ALA A 15 -2.02 2.94 -1.41
N GLU A 16 -3.16 2.76 -2.08
CA GLU A 16 -3.50 1.53 -2.80
C GLU A 16 -2.47 1.20 -3.90
N GLY A 17 -2.02 2.20 -4.65
CA GLY A 17 -0.95 2.04 -5.64
C GLY A 17 0.36 1.54 -5.02
N GLY A 18 0.69 1.95 -3.80
CA GLY A 18 1.84 1.41 -3.06
C GLY A 18 1.69 -0.06 -2.67
N ILE A 19 0.47 -0.53 -2.39
CA ILE A 19 0.19 -1.96 -2.15
C ILE A 19 0.43 -2.77 -3.43
N GLU A 20 -0.07 -2.29 -4.58
CA GLU A 20 0.13 -2.96 -5.87
C GLU A 20 1.61 -2.99 -6.27
N TRP A 21 2.34 -1.90 -6.04
CA TRP A 21 3.79 -1.88 -6.21
C TRP A 21 4.46 -2.97 -5.36
N ALA A 22 4.06 -3.13 -4.10
CA ALA A 22 4.61 -4.15 -3.20
C ALA A 22 4.32 -5.57 -3.70
N LYS A 23 3.09 -5.84 -4.15
CA LYS A 23 2.69 -7.15 -4.71
C LYS A 23 3.59 -7.56 -5.88
N VAL A 24 3.91 -6.62 -6.78
CA VAL A 24 4.80 -6.88 -7.92
C VAL A 24 6.23 -7.17 -7.45
N HIS A 25 6.79 -6.33 -6.57
CA HIS A 25 8.18 -6.49 -6.15
C HIS A 25 8.39 -7.73 -5.28
N LEU A 26 7.41 -8.12 -4.47
CA LEU A 26 7.42 -9.37 -3.71
C LEU A 26 7.34 -10.63 -4.59
N GLN A 27 7.04 -10.51 -5.89
CA GLN A 27 7.19 -11.66 -6.81
C GLN A 27 8.65 -11.95 -7.14
N SER A 28 9.50 -10.92 -7.18
CA SER A 28 10.93 -11.02 -7.49
C SER A 28 11.83 -11.06 -6.25
N ASP A 29 11.46 -10.34 -5.19
CA ASP A 29 12.25 -10.22 -3.97
C ASP A 29 11.38 -10.51 -2.73
N TYR A 30 11.48 -11.74 -2.22
CA TYR A 30 10.79 -12.18 -1.00
C TYR A 30 11.40 -11.60 0.29
N GLY A 31 12.57 -10.95 0.22
CA GLY A 31 13.24 -10.30 1.34
C GLY A 31 12.85 -8.84 1.54
N LEU A 32 12.05 -8.28 0.62
CA LEU A 32 11.66 -6.87 0.64
C LEU A 32 10.89 -6.52 1.92
N SER A 33 11.37 -5.50 2.63
CA SER A 33 10.80 -5.05 3.91
C SER A 33 10.25 -3.63 3.88
N GLN A 34 10.58 -2.84 2.85
CA GLN A 34 10.14 -1.46 2.70
C GLN A 34 10.28 -0.99 1.25
N GLY A 35 9.63 0.11 0.90
CA GLY A 35 9.75 0.76 -0.40
C GLY A 35 9.14 2.16 -0.43
N GLU A 36 9.44 2.91 -1.48
CA GLU A 36 8.81 4.18 -1.77
C GLU A 36 8.54 4.28 -3.27
N VAL A 37 7.38 4.81 -3.64
CA VAL A 37 7.01 5.02 -5.04
C VAL A 37 6.40 6.41 -5.20
N LEU A 38 6.83 7.09 -6.27
CA LEU A 38 6.37 8.42 -6.65
C LEU A 38 5.35 8.30 -7.78
N PHE A 39 4.25 9.05 -7.67
CA PHE A 39 3.23 9.24 -8.68
C PHE A 39 3.09 10.74 -8.98
N ASP A 40 2.49 11.08 -10.11
CA ASP A 40 2.23 12.49 -10.47
C ASP A 40 1.34 13.21 -9.43
N THR A 41 0.51 12.46 -8.70
CA THR A 41 -0.46 12.96 -7.73
C THR A 41 0.00 12.86 -6.27
N GLY A 42 1.16 12.26 -6.00
CA GLY A 42 1.60 11.98 -4.64
C GLY A 42 2.72 10.94 -4.50
N GLN A 43 2.99 10.53 -3.27
CA GLN A 43 3.99 9.50 -2.98
C GLN A 43 3.46 8.48 -1.99
N ALA A 44 3.84 7.21 -2.15
CA ALA A 44 3.50 6.14 -1.22
C ALA A 44 4.76 5.61 -0.53
N ARG A 45 4.72 5.54 0.80
CA ARG A 45 5.74 4.91 1.63
C ARG A 45 5.22 3.57 2.12
N ILE A 46 5.99 2.52 1.92
CA ILE A 46 5.52 1.15 2.05
C ILE A 46 6.39 0.44 3.09
N SER A 47 5.74 -0.23 4.02
CA SER A 47 6.36 -1.12 5.01
C SER A 47 5.82 -2.53 4.79
N ILE A 48 6.72 -3.50 4.76
CA ILE A 48 6.40 -4.91 4.49
C ILE A 48 6.94 -5.76 5.64
N HIS A 49 6.03 -6.49 6.27
CA HIS A 49 6.36 -7.42 7.33
C HIS A 49 6.00 -8.83 6.90
N ARG A 50 6.98 -9.73 6.92
CA ARG A 50 6.75 -11.14 6.64
C ARG A 50 5.93 -11.77 7.77
N LEU A 51 4.92 -12.54 7.40
CA LEU A 51 4.09 -13.35 8.30
C LEU A 51 4.30 -14.85 7.97
N ASP A 52 3.77 -15.73 8.82
CA ASP A 52 3.72 -17.15 8.50
C ASP A 52 2.83 -17.39 7.28
N GLY A 53 3.46 -17.73 6.15
CA GLY A 53 2.77 -18.00 4.88
C GLY A 53 2.47 -16.78 4.01
N GLY A 54 2.82 -15.56 4.45
CA GLY A 54 2.40 -14.35 3.74
C GLY A 54 3.16 -13.08 4.13
N TYR A 55 2.54 -11.93 3.85
CA TYR A 55 3.06 -10.60 4.15
C TYR A 55 1.94 -9.71 4.65
N ARG A 56 2.23 -8.91 5.67
CA ARG A 56 1.47 -7.70 5.98
C ARG A 56 2.14 -6.54 5.26
N VAL A 57 1.42 -5.89 4.36
CA VAL A 57 1.89 -4.72 3.64
C VAL A 57 1.09 -3.53 4.14
N THR A 58 1.80 -2.50 4.57
CA THR A 58 1.21 -1.23 4.96
C THR A 58 1.73 -0.16 4.00
N SER A 59 0.83 0.62 3.41
CA SER A 59 1.17 1.69 2.48
C SER A 59 0.56 3.00 2.96
N GLU A 60 1.40 4.02 3.09
CA GLU A 60 1.01 5.38 3.47
C GLU A 60 1.12 6.30 2.26
N GLY A 61 -0.02 6.71 1.72
CA GLY A 61 -0.13 7.59 0.59
C GLY A 61 -0.28 9.04 0.99
N HIS A 62 0.53 9.90 0.38
CA HIS A 62 0.58 11.34 0.59
C HIS A 62 0.15 12.06 -0.68
N SER A 63 -0.86 12.94 -0.59
CA SER A 63 -1.26 13.82 -1.69
C SER A 63 -1.54 15.23 -1.17
N GLY A 64 -0.67 16.18 -1.50
CA GLY A 64 -0.69 17.51 -0.91
C GLY A 64 -0.51 17.46 0.60
N LEU A 65 -1.54 17.88 1.36
CA LEU A 65 -1.56 17.81 2.82
C LEU A 65 -2.35 16.60 3.37
N ALA A 66 -2.96 15.80 2.48
CA ALA A 66 -3.72 14.64 2.89
C ALA A 66 -2.83 13.41 3.00
N VAL A 67 -3.03 12.65 4.06
CA VAL A 67 -2.37 11.35 4.29
C VAL A 67 -3.45 10.29 4.49
N ARG A 68 -3.28 9.17 3.80
CA ARG A 68 -4.10 7.98 3.95
C ARG A 68 -3.21 6.77 4.10
N LYS A 69 -3.67 5.79 4.86
CA LYS A 69 -2.90 4.60 5.15
C LYS A 69 -3.77 3.38 4.97
N VAL A 70 -3.23 2.40 4.26
CA VAL A 70 -3.90 1.14 3.95
C VAL A 70 -3.01 0.00 4.44
N GLU A 71 -3.63 -1.05 4.95
CA GLU A 71 -2.98 -2.32 5.26
C GLU A 71 -3.66 -3.46 4.51
N GLU A 72 -2.86 -4.32 3.89
CA GLU A 72 -3.31 -5.61 3.36
C GLU A 72 -2.50 -6.77 3.97
N ILE A 73 -3.21 -7.84 4.30
CA ILE A 73 -2.59 -9.14 4.59
C ILE A 73 -2.67 -9.99 3.33
N LEU A 74 -1.51 -10.34 2.80
CA LEU A 74 -1.34 -11.06 1.55
C LEU A 74 -0.83 -12.47 1.83
N GLN A 75 -1.49 -13.46 1.25
CA GLN A 75 -0.99 -14.84 1.21
C GLN A 75 -0.74 -15.24 -0.24
N LYS A 76 0.34 -16.00 -0.49
CA LYS A 76 0.62 -16.54 -1.82
C LYS A 76 0.03 -17.94 -1.95
N GLU A 77 -0.90 -18.12 -2.87
CA GLU A 77 -1.46 -19.42 -3.20
C GLU A 77 -1.38 -19.66 -4.70
N THR A 78 -0.81 -20.80 -5.11
CA THR A 78 -0.70 -21.19 -6.54
C THR A 78 -0.08 -20.11 -7.44
N GLY A 79 0.85 -19.32 -6.90
CA GLY A 79 1.54 -18.23 -7.61
C GLY A 79 0.77 -16.91 -7.68
N LYS A 80 -0.44 -16.81 -7.12
CA LYS A 80 -1.24 -15.60 -7.04
C LYS A 80 -1.26 -15.04 -5.62
N TRP A 81 -1.35 -13.73 -5.50
CA TRP A 81 -1.61 -13.07 -4.21
C TRP A 81 -3.09 -13.11 -3.91
N ILE A 82 -3.44 -13.63 -2.73
CA ILE A 82 -4.78 -13.60 -2.16
C ILE A 82 -4.76 -12.58 -1.04
N ILE A 83 -5.69 -11.63 -1.11
CA ILE A 83 -5.91 -10.64 -0.05
C ILE A 83 -6.77 -11.32 1.02
N GLN A 84 -6.20 -11.54 2.20
CA GLN A 84 -6.92 -12.09 3.35
C GLN A 84 -7.65 -11.00 4.14
N SER A 85 -7.08 -9.79 4.16
CA SER A 85 -7.63 -8.65 4.88
C SER A 85 -7.22 -7.37 4.16
N TYR A 86 -8.13 -6.40 4.15
CA TYR A 86 -7.91 -5.02 3.71
C TYR A 86 -8.44 -4.09 4.78
N GLN A 87 -7.65 -3.10 5.18
CA GLN A 87 -8.05 -2.09 6.16
C GLN A 87 -7.53 -0.72 5.76
N GLU A 88 -8.43 0.27 5.73
CA GLU A 88 -8.04 1.68 5.78
C GLU A 88 -7.79 2.06 7.23
N LEU A 89 -6.57 2.50 7.52
CA LEU A 89 -6.17 2.93 8.85
C LEU A 89 -6.46 4.42 8.98
N HIS A 90 -7.47 4.75 9.79
CA HIS A 90 -7.78 6.11 10.17
C HIS A 90 -7.10 6.42 11.53
N GLN A 91 -6.13 7.33 11.52
CA GLN A 91 -5.59 7.97 12.73
C GLN A 91 -5.95 9.45 12.73
#